data_AF-A0AAD1YQV1-F1
#
_entry.id   AF-A0AAD1YQV1-F1
#
_cell.length_a   1.000
_cell.length_b   1.000
_cell.length_c   1.000
_cell.angle_alpha   90.00
_cell.angle_beta   90.00
_cell.angle_gamma   90.00
#
_symmetry.space_group_name_H-M   'P 1'
#
loop_
_entity.id
_entity.type
_entity.pdbx_description
1 polymer ?
#
loop_
_entity_poly.entity_id
_entity_poly.type
_entity_poly.pdbx_seq_one_letter_code
_entity_poly.pdbx_strand_id
1 'polypeptide(L)'
;MDSTLHSNRTNRWKKRPINPPNCKAPFLTFFTILFCIVFFISYKSLFSPSIHQISTNSQSDLPLQCTATSTTGSLEKFLWYAPHSGFSNQLSEFKNAILMAAILNRTLIVPPVLDHHAVALGSCPKFRVLNANDLRFKVWTHSIELISERRYTSMADILDLSSLMSIAPVRFIDFRVFVSMWCEVNINLICSEDLSKHSSLIESLRQCGSLLSGLNGNVKNCLYASEEDCRMTVWTYQKDGEDGILDSFQPDDELKKKKRITFVRKRRDVQKTFGPGSEAGSASVLAFGSLFTAPYKGSESHIDIHESPRDRRIQSLIQKIEFLPFVPEIINSGKKFALQTIKAPFLCAQLRLLDGQFKNHWRATFQALKEKLDLLKEKGPLPIHVFVMTDLPRINWTGSYLGDLAKDSDAFKLFILGAEDKIVTDTAEKLVSTGQNAKFESLVNKLDGREKHCNPQSLPDILLFMEETVCSCARLGFVGTAGSTIAESIESMRKNSICLP
;
A
#
# COMPACT_ATOMS: atom_id res chain seq x y z
N MET A 1 -36.99 -33.17 -34.98
CA MET A 1 -37.95 -33.34 -33.85
C MET A 1 -37.67 -32.24 -32.83
N ASP A 2 -37.71 -30.95 -33.17
CA ASP A 2 -38.78 -30.11 -33.76
C ASP A 2 -40.06 -30.07 -32.95
N SER A 3 -40.26 -28.97 -32.22
CA SER A 3 -41.26 -27.97 -32.65
C SER A 3 -41.13 -26.70 -31.80
N THR A 4 -40.78 -25.61 -32.48
CA THR A 4 -40.88 -24.22 -32.05
C THR A 4 -42.24 -23.61 -32.41
N LEU A 5 -42.51 -22.45 -31.79
CA LEU A 5 -43.34 -21.31 -32.24
C LEU A 5 -44.80 -21.17 -31.77
N HIS A 6 -44.95 -20.16 -30.89
CA HIS A 6 -45.91 -19.05 -30.86
C HIS A 6 -47.35 -19.26 -31.37
N SER A 7 -48.34 -18.75 -30.60
CA SER A 7 -48.85 -17.38 -30.80
C SER A 7 -50.17 -17.09 -30.04
N ASN A 8 -50.25 -15.84 -29.56
CA ASN A 8 -51.41 -14.96 -29.41
C ASN A 8 -52.58 -15.31 -28.47
N ARG A 9 -52.73 -14.45 -27.44
CA ARG A 9 -54.05 -13.93 -27.04
C ARG A 9 -53.97 -12.46 -26.62
N THR A 10 -54.67 -11.64 -27.40
CA THR A 10 -55.03 -10.23 -27.16
C THR A 10 -56.01 -10.11 -25.99
N ASN A 11 -55.87 -9.08 -25.15
CA ASN A 11 -57.00 -8.59 -24.33
C ASN A 11 -56.99 -7.06 -24.18
N ARG A 12 -58.11 -6.46 -24.60
CA ARG A 12 -58.50 -5.05 -24.47
C ARG A 12 -59.02 -4.76 -23.06
N TRP A 13 -58.45 -3.72 -22.44
CA TRP A 13 -59.08 -2.56 -21.79
C TRP A 13 -60.30 -2.78 -20.88
N LYS A 14 -60.07 -2.60 -19.57
CA LYS A 14 -61.06 -2.03 -18.62
C LYS A 14 -60.45 -0.82 -17.91
N LYS A 15 -61.06 0.35 -18.13
CA LYS A 15 -60.76 1.63 -17.46
C LYS A 15 -61.16 1.57 -15.98
N ARG A 16 -60.33 2.12 -15.08
CA ARG A 16 -60.68 2.49 -13.70
C ARG A 16 -60.70 4.02 -13.57
N PRO A 17 -61.52 4.60 -12.66
CA PRO A 17 -61.83 6.02 -12.64
C PRO A 17 -60.68 6.85 -12.04
N ILE A 18 -60.52 8.06 -12.57
CA ILE A 18 -59.61 9.11 -12.10
C ILE A 18 -60.36 9.88 -11.00
N ASN A 19 -59.92 9.73 -9.75
CA ASN A 19 -60.27 10.67 -8.68
C ASN A 19 -59.20 11.77 -8.61
N PRO A 20 -59.56 13.05 -8.39
CA PRO A 20 -58.57 14.12 -8.28
C PRO A 20 -57.85 14.03 -6.92
N PRO A 21 -56.52 14.23 -6.86
CA PRO A 21 -55.85 14.34 -5.57
C PRO A 21 -56.19 15.70 -4.94
N ASN A 22 -56.78 15.63 -3.75
CA ASN A 22 -56.95 16.75 -2.84
C ASN A 22 -55.63 17.50 -2.64
N CYS A 23 -55.58 18.76 -3.09
CA CYS A 23 -54.56 19.75 -2.78
C CYS A 23 -54.56 20.09 -1.28
N LYS A 24 -53.92 19.27 -0.45
CA LYS A 24 -53.49 19.63 0.92
C LYS A 24 -52.15 19.00 1.25
N ALA A 25 -51.10 19.38 0.51
CA ALA A 25 -49.73 19.14 0.95
C ALA A 25 -48.68 20.19 0.51
N PRO A 26 -48.99 21.47 0.17
CA PRO A 26 -47.93 22.38 -0.25
C PRO A 26 -47.03 22.80 0.92
N PHE A 27 -47.54 22.79 2.16
CA PHE A 27 -46.78 23.19 3.33
C PHE A 27 -45.78 22.11 3.79
N LEU A 28 -46.16 20.83 3.77
CA LEU A 28 -45.26 19.77 4.24
C LEU A 28 -44.09 19.53 3.27
N THR A 29 -44.33 19.68 1.95
CA THR A 29 -43.25 19.64 0.94
C THR A 29 -42.36 20.88 0.98
N PHE A 30 -42.92 22.05 1.28
CA PHE A 30 -42.13 23.27 1.42
C PHE A 30 -41.23 23.21 2.65
N PHE A 31 -41.72 22.71 3.80
CA PHE A 31 -40.91 22.55 5.00
C PHE A 31 -39.84 21.46 4.86
N THR A 32 -40.10 20.35 4.16
CA THR A 32 -39.05 19.35 3.90
C THR A 32 -37.98 19.87 2.94
N ILE A 33 -38.36 20.60 1.89
CA ILE A 33 -37.39 21.24 0.98
C ILE A 33 -36.60 22.32 1.72
N LEU A 34 -37.25 23.16 2.52
CA LEU A 34 -36.58 24.18 3.33
C LEU A 34 -35.64 23.55 4.37
N PHE A 35 -36.05 22.47 5.02
CA PHE A 35 -35.19 21.73 5.95
C PHE A 35 -34.01 21.09 5.22
N CYS A 36 -34.21 20.51 4.03
CA CYS A 36 -33.11 19.99 3.21
C CYS A 36 -32.16 21.11 2.75
N ILE A 37 -32.67 22.29 2.40
CA ILE A 37 -31.84 23.44 1.99
C ILE A 37 -31.08 24.01 3.18
N VAL A 38 -31.71 24.20 4.34
CA VAL A 38 -31.04 24.64 5.57
C VAL A 38 -30.03 23.59 6.01
N PHE A 39 -30.34 22.30 5.95
CA PHE A 39 -29.38 21.24 6.24
C PHE A 39 -28.23 21.21 5.23
N PHE A 40 -28.48 21.48 3.95
CA PHE A 40 -27.42 21.60 2.93
C PHE A 40 -26.56 22.85 3.14
N ILE A 41 -27.14 23.98 3.54
CA ILE A 41 -26.42 25.24 3.81
C ILE A 41 -25.61 25.12 5.10
N SER A 42 -26.19 24.53 6.16
CA SER A 42 -25.49 24.26 7.42
C SER A 42 -24.42 23.17 7.26
N TYR A 43 -24.66 22.14 6.44
CA TYR A 43 -23.63 21.16 6.08
C TYR A 43 -22.53 21.82 5.23
N LYS A 44 -22.89 22.71 4.30
CA LYS A 44 -21.93 23.53 3.56
C LYS A 44 -21.23 24.58 4.42
N SER A 45 -21.76 25.02 5.56
CA SER A 45 -21.07 25.96 6.46
C SER A 45 -20.24 25.24 7.53
N LEU A 46 -20.63 24.02 7.94
CA LEU A 46 -19.88 23.14 8.82
C LEU A 46 -18.76 22.39 8.08
N PHE A 47 -18.93 22.14 6.77
CA PHE A 47 -17.92 21.53 5.88
C PHE A 47 -17.52 22.45 4.72
N SER A 48 -17.78 23.76 4.82
CA SER A 48 -17.03 24.71 4.02
C SER A 48 -15.62 24.66 4.59
N PRO A 49 -14.59 24.34 3.79
CA PRO A 49 -13.31 24.96 4.09
C PRO A 49 -13.62 26.46 4.01
N SER A 50 -13.50 27.18 5.13
CA SER A 50 -13.23 28.60 5.01
C SER A 50 -11.91 28.68 4.24
N ILE A 51 -12.02 28.76 2.91
CA ILE A 51 -10.99 29.35 2.09
C ILE A 51 -11.06 30.82 2.49
N HIS A 52 -10.46 31.15 3.64
CA HIS A 52 -9.91 32.46 3.80
C HIS A 52 -8.92 32.57 2.65
N GLN A 53 -9.33 33.34 1.63
CA GLN A 53 -8.38 33.96 0.73
C GLN A 53 -7.41 34.73 1.63
N ILE A 54 -6.31 34.08 1.97
CA ILE A 54 -5.14 34.76 2.50
C ILE A 54 -4.77 35.69 1.37
N SER A 55 -5.05 36.98 1.61
CA SER A 55 -4.52 38.09 0.85
C SER A 55 -3.07 37.77 0.49
N THR A 56 -2.81 37.59 -0.81
CA THR A 56 -1.48 37.49 -1.39
C THR A 56 -0.81 38.85 -1.24
N ASN A 57 -0.36 39.16 -0.03
CA ASN A 57 0.52 40.27 0.31
C ASN A 57 0.98 40.09 1.76
N SER A 58 1.73 39.03 1.98
CA SER A 58 2.79 39.03 2.97
C SER A 58 3.95 38.26 2.36
N GLN A 59 5.14 38.85 2.39
CA GLN A 59 6.37 38.08 2.29
C GLN A 59 6.29 37.03 3.40
N SER A 60 5.88 35.82 3.07
CA SER A 60 5.60 34.79 4.06
C SER A 60 6.92 34.30 4.62
N ASP A 61 7.09 34.48 5.94
CA ASP A 61 8.11 33.81 6.73
C ASP A 61 8.21 32.35 6.30
N LEU A 62 9.41 31.93 5.88
CA LEU A 62 9.68 30.54 5.54
C LEU A 62 9.32 29.68 6.76
N PRO A 63 8.64 28.52 6.61
CA PRO A 63 8.43 27.62 7.73
C PRO A 63 9.78 27.35 8.42
N LEU A 64 9.84 27.42 9.76
CA LEU A 64 11.08 27.21 10.55
C LEU A 64 11.82 25.92 10.11
N GLN A 65 11.06 24.89 9.74
CA GLN A 65 11.52 23.60 9.22
C GLN A 65 12.36 23.71 7.93
N CYS A 66 12.13 24.76 7.14
CA CYS A 66 12.82 25.08 5.90
C CYS A 66 14.09 25.93 6.10
N THR A 67 14.39 26.33 7.34
CA THR A 67 15.55 27.18 7.69
C THR A 67 16.69 26.42 8.37
N ALA A 68 16.51 25.14 8.71
CA ALA A 68 17.51 24.30 9.37
C ALA A 68 18.72 24.00 8.47
N THR A 69 19.71 24.89 8.46
CA THR A 69 21.04 24.62 7.91
C THR A 69 21.81 23.70 8.84
N SER A 70 22.09 22.47 8.41
CA SER A 70 23.01 21.56 9.12
C SER A 70 24.44 22.14 9.15
N THR A 71 25.05 22.10 10.33
CA THR A 71 26.37 22.66 10.69
C THR A 71 27.59 22.05 9.95
N THR A 72 27.38 21.24 8.92
CA THR A 72 28.44 20.46 8.22
C THR A 72 28.51 20.69 6.71
N GLY A 73 27.87 21.72 6.16
CA GLY A 73 28.10 22.18 4.78
C GLY A 73 27.44 21.38 3.65
N SER A 74 26.77 20.26 3.94
CA SER A 74 25.78 19.65 3.04
C SER A 74 24.44 19.48 3.76
N LEU A 75 23.39 20.09 3.23
CA LEU A 75 22.03 19.90 3.71
C LEU A 75 21.59 18.46 3.40
N GLU A 76 21.20 17.71 4.42
CA GLU A 76 20.65 16.38 4.22
C GLU A 76 19.35 16.47 3.40
N LYS A 77 19.24 15.63 2.37
CA LYS A 77 18.10 15.61 1.46
C LYS A 77 17.31 14.32 1.64
N PHE A 78 16.01 14.46 1.79
CA PHE A 78 15.08 13.36 2.02
C PHE A 78 14.21 13.09 0.79
N LEU A 79 13.77 11.83 0.68
CA LEU A 79 12.75 11.38 -0.26
C LEU A 79 11.59 10.78 0.53
N TRP A 80 10.39 11.32 0.30
CA TRP A 80 9.12 10.81 0.80
C TRP A 80 8.26 10.32 -0.35
N TYR A 81 7.40 9.34 -0.08
CA TYR A 81 6.39 8.86 -1.01
C TYR A 81 5.18 8.35 -0.23
N ALA A 82 4.03 8.22 -0.89
CA ALA A 82 2.79 7.77 -0.24
C ALA A 82 2.48 6.30 -0.61
N PRO A 83 2.98 5.29 0.15
CA PRO A 83 2.58 3.91 -0.06
C PRO A 83 1.07 3.75 0.12
N HIS A 84 0.43 2.85 -0.63
CA HIS A 84 -1.01 2.66 -0.55
C HIS A 84 -1.44 1.28 -1.07
N SER A 85 -2.74 0.99 -1.03
CA SER A 85 -3.35 -0.32 -1.31
C SER A 85 -2.88 -1.40 -0.31
N GLY A 86 -2.89 -2.68 -0.72
CA GLY A 86 -2.42 -3.79 0.11
C GLY A 86 -0.89 -3.90 0.19
N PHE A 87 -0.40 -4.67 1.16
CA PHE A 87 1.03 -4.78 1.49
C PHE A 87 1.93 -5.04 0.28
N SER A 88 1.59 -5.99 -0.61
CA SER A 88 2.45 -6.29 -1.77
C SER A 88 2.62 -5.08 -2.72
N ASN A 89 1.59 -4.24 -2.84
CA ASN A 89 1.70 -2.99 -3.61
C ASN A 89 2.61 -2.00 -2.88
N GLN A 90 2.42 -1.83 -1.57
CA GLN A 90 3.29 -0.99 -0.73
C GLN A 90 4.76 -1.45 -0.79
N LEU A 91 5.02 -2.76 -0.82
CA LEU A 91 6.36 -3.35 -0.99
C LEU A 91 6.95 -3.04 -2.37
N SER A 92 6.15 -3.14 -3.44
CA SER A 92 6.57 -2.75 -4.78
C SER A 92 6.95 -1.26 -4.85
N GLU A 93 6.12 -0.41 -4.24
CA GLU A 93 6.41 1.03 -4.12
C GLU A 93 7.68 1.30 -3.30
N PHE A 94 7.89 0.55 -2.22
CA PHE A 94 9.09 0.69 -1.40
C PHE A 94 10.38 0.31 -2.16
N LYS A 95 10.35 -0.76 -2.96
CA LYS A 95 11.45 -1.12 -3.86
C LYS A 95 11.75 0.02 -4.84
N ASN A 96 10.72 0.60 -5.45
CA ASN A 96 10.88 1.76 -6.33
C ASN A 96 11.39 2.99 -5.58
N ALA A 97 10.97 3.21 -4.35
CA ALA A 97 11.45 4.32 -3.52
C ALA A 97 12.94 4.17 -3.17
N ILE A 98 13.41 2.96 -2.89
CA ILE A 98 14.84 2.64 -2.69
C ILE A 98 15.62 3.00 -3.96
N LEU A 99 15.11 2.59 -5.13
CA LEU A 99 15.73 2.89 -6.42
C LEU A 99 15.79 4.41 -6.68
N MET A 100 14.68 5.12 -6.48
CA MET A 100 14.61 6.58 -6.65
C MET A 100 15.56 7.32 -5.71
N ALA A 101 15.60 6.90 -4.43
CA ALA A 101 16.49 7.49 -3.44
C ALA A 101 17.97 7.30 -3.81
N ALA A 102 18.32 6.12 -4.34
CA ALA A 102 19.67 5.83 -4.81
C ALA A 102 20.07 6.65 -6.04
N ILE A 103 19.17 6.80 -7.01
CA ILE A 103 19.40 7.60 -8.22
C ILE A 103 19.65 9.06 -7.82
N LEU A 104 18.80 9.59 -6.94
CA LEU A 104 18.80 11.00 -6.55
C LEU A 104 19.71 11.34 -5.37
N ASN A 105 20.42 10.36 -4.82
CA ASN A 105 21.28 10.48 -3.62
C ASN A 105 20.56 11.15 -2.43
N ARG A 106 19.37 10.63 -2.10
CA ARG A 106 18.52 11.12 -1.00
C ARG A 106 18.39 10.06 0.10
N THR A 107 18.26 10.49 1.34
CA THR A 107 17.85 9.62 2.46
C THR A 107 16.38 9.26 2.27
N LEU A 108 16.08 7.98 2.16
CA LEU A 108 14.71 7.48 2.05
C LEU A 108 14.03 7.48 3.41
N ILE A 109 12.86 8.13 3.48
CA ILE A 109 11.97 8.01 4.64
C ILE A 109 11.22 6.69 4.52
N VAL A 110 11.49 5.77 5.44
CA VAL A 110 10.86 4.44 5.49
C VAL A 110 9.47 4.60 6.10
N PRO A 111 8.39 4.30 5.37
CA PRO A 111 7.04 4.50 5.86
C PRO A 111 6.61 3.36 6.82
N PRO A 112 5.50 3.55 7.56
CA PRO A 112 4.78 2.42 8.12
C PRO A 112 4.19 1.52 7.04
N VAL A 113 3.89 0.28 7.43
CA VAL A 113 2.92 -0.57 6.74
C VAL A 113 1.52 -0.04 7.02
N LEU A 114 0.77 0.34 5.98
CA LEU A 114 -0.60 0.82 6.12
C LEU A 114 -1.60 -0.32 6.13
N ASP A 115 -2.73 -0.10 6.80
CA ASP A 115 -3.85 -1.03 6.80
C ASP A 115 -4.37 -1.27 5.37
N HIS A 116 -4.77 -2.51 5.09
CA HIS A 116 -5.29 -2.88 3.78
C HIS A 116 -6.52 -2.03 3.42
N HIS A 117 -6.48 -1.38 2.24
CA HIS A 117 -7.50 -0.45 1.74
C HIS A 117 -7.67 0.89 2.50
N ALA A 118 -6.86 1.21 3.51
CA ALA A 118 -6.94 2.51 4.19
C ALA A 118 -6.74 3.69 3.22
N VAL A 119 -5.80 3.52 2.30
CA VAL A 119 -5.56 4.47 1.21
C VAL A 119 -5.50 3.71 -0.10
N ALA A 120 -6.21 4.20 -1.12
CA ALA A 120 -6.19 3.62 -2.45
C ALA A 120 -5.90 4.70 -3.49
N LEU A 121 -4.97 4.41 -4.41
CA LEU A 121 -4.67 5.25 -5.56
C LEU A 121 -5.80 5.23 -6.58
N GLY A 122 -6.42 4.07 -6.78
CA GLY A 122 -7.34 3.80 -7.90
C GLY A 122 -6.67 3.06 -9.05
N SER A 123 -7.26 3.07 -10.23
CA SER A 123 -6.80 2.21 -11.34
C SER A 123 -5.90 2.99 -12.30
N CYS A 124 -4.59 2.96 -12.08
CA CYS A 124 -3.65 3.64 -12.96
C CYS A 124 -3.18 2.77 -14.15
N PRO A 125 -2.93 3.33 -15.35
CA PRO A 125 -3.28 4.67 -15.84
C PRO A 125 -4.74 4.79 -16.34
N LYS A 126 -5.60 3.81 -16.07
CA LYS A 126 -6.95 3.67 -16.66
C LYS A 126 -8.00 4.69 -16.17
N PHE A 127 -8.22 4.86 -14.85
CA PHE A 127 -9.29 5.71 -14.29
C PHE A 127 -9.14 6.00 -12.79
N ARG A 128 -9.74 7.13 -12.36
CA ARG A 128 -9.95 7.55 -10.95
C ARG A 128 -8.70 7.41 -10.10
N VAL A 129 -7.64 8.10 -10.52
CA VAL A 129 -6.41 8.21 -9.76
C VAL A 129 -6.57 9.37 -8.77
N LEU A 130 -6.34 9.12 -7.48
CA LEU A 130 -6.31 10.16 -6.47
C LEU A 130 -5.20 11.18 -6.80
N ASN A 131 -5.45 12.48 -6.60
CA ASN A 131 -4.42 13.49 -6.84
C ASN A 131 -3.21 13.24 -5.90
N ALA A 132 -2.01 13.57 -6.36
CA ALA A 132 -0.77 13.32 -5.64
C ALA A 132 -0.73 14.00 -4.26
N ASN A 133 -1.24 15.23 -4.12
CA ASN A 133 -1.34 15.93 -2.84
C ASN A 133 -2.31 15.23 -1.89
N ASP A 134 -3.51 14.89 -2.39
CA ASP A 134 -4.52 14.18 -1.60
C ASP A 134 -4.00 12.83 -1.11
N LEU A 135 -3.27 12.11 -1.97
CA LEU A 135 -2.69 10.82 -1.64
C LEU A 135 -1.62 10.94 -0.56
N ARG A 136 -0.67 11.88 -0.70
CA ARG A 136 0.33 12.18 0.33
C ARG A 136 -0.32 12.56 1.65
N PHE A 137 -1.34 13.41 1.63
CA PHE A 137 -2.01 13.87 2.85
C PHE A 137 -2.77 12.74 3.53
N LYS A 138 -3.49 11.88 2.79
CA LYS A 138 -4.18 10.71 3.36
C LYS A 138 -3.21 9.71 3.98
N VAL A 139 -2.10 9.41 3.30
CA VAL A 139 -1.07 8.50 3.85
C VAL A 139 -0.41 9.11 5.08
N TRP A 140 -0.12 10.41 5.08
CA TRP A 140 0.36 11.11 6.26
C TRP A 140 -0.60 10.95 7.43
N THR A 141 -1.88 11.29 7.24
CA THR A 141 -2.91 11.19 8.27
C THR A 141 -3.02 9.77 8.81
N HIS A 142 -3.09 8.76 7.94
CA HIS A 142 -3.14 7.35 8.36
C HIS A 142 -1.87 6.92 9.12
N SER A 143 -0.71 7.42 8.72
CA SER A 143 0.55 7.13 9.40
C SER A 143 0.58 7.71 10.83
N ILE A 144 0.05 8.92 11.01
CA ILE A 144 -0.10 9.53 12.34
C ILE A 144 -1.15 8.78 13.18
N GLU A 145 -2.25 8.35 12.57
CA GLU A 145 -3.27 7.52 13.21
C GLU A 145 -2.66 6.22 13.76
N LEU A 146 -1.90 5.48 12.93
CA LEU A 146 -1.19 4.27 13.35
C LEU A 146 -0.26 4.48 14.55
N ILE A 147 0.44 5.63 14.60
CA ILE A 147 1.29 5.99 15.74
C ILE A 147 0.44 6.25 16.98
N SER A 148 -0.65 7.02 16.83
CA SER A 148 -1.54 7.40 17.93
C SER A 148 -2.27 6.20 18.53
N GLU A 149 -2.68 5.25 17.70
CA GLU A 149 -3.34 4.01 18.09
C GLU A 149 -2.36 2.92 18.51
N ARG A 150 -1.05 3.21 18.50
CA ARG A 150 0.01 2.27 18.87
C ARG A 150 -0.02 0.98 18.02
N ARG A 151 -0.41 1.11 16.76
CA ARG A 151 -0.45 0.05 15.72
C ARG A 151 0.66 0.19 14.67
N TYR A 152 1.48 1.25 14.78
CA TYR A 152 2.58 1.53 13.85
C TYR A 152 3.56 0.35 13.76
N THR A 153 3.79 -0.10 12.53
CA THR A 153 4.83 -1.07 12.18
C THR A 153 5.65 -0.50 11.03
N SER A 154 6.96 -0.32 11.21
CA SER A 154 7.82 0.19 10.13
C SER A 154 7.95 -0.86 9.03
N MET A 155 8.03 -0.45 7.77
CA MET A 155 8.38 -1.36 6.67
C MET A 155 9.72 -2.07 6.94
N ALA A 156 10.64 -1.41 7.64
CA ALA A 156 11.94 -1.98 8.03
C ALA A 156 11.89 -2.87 9.29
N ASP A 157 10.75 -2.98 9.98
CA ASP A 157 10.53 -4.00 11.01
C ASP A 157 10.07 -5.33 10.39
N ILE A 158 9.53 -5.30 9.17
CA ILE A 158 9.06 -6.48 8.44
C ILE A 158 10.12 -6.99 7.45
N LEU A 159 10.83 -6.08 6.77
CA LEU A 159 11.83 -6.40 5.74
C LEU A 159 13.26 -6.31 6.27
N ASP A 160 14.09 -7.29 5.92
CA ASP A 160 15.52 -7.25 6.18
C ASP A 160 16.25 -6.38 5.12
N LEU A 161 16.67 -5.19 5.55
CA LEU A 161 17.40 -4.23 4.73
C LEU A 161 18.93 -4.33 4.88
N SER A 162 19.45 -5.28 5.66
CA SER A 162 20.89 -5.39 5.95
C SER A 162 21.74 -5.52 4.68
N SER A 163 21.23 -6.27 3.69
CA SER A 163 21.89 -6.46 2.40
C SER A 163 22.02 -5.15 1.62
N LEU A 164 21.12 -4.19 1.83
CA LEU A 164 21.14 -2.88 1.18
C LEU A 164 22.11 -1.93 1.89
N MET A 165 22.21 -1.98 3.21
CA MET A 165 23.10 -1.12 4.00
C MET A 165 24.60 -1.35 3.68
N SER A 166 24.96 -2.55 3.21
CA SER A 166 26.33 -2.92 2.83
C SER A 166 26.81 -2.31 1.50
N ILE A 167 25.90 -1.87 0.64
CA ILE A 167 26.21 -1.21 -0.63
C ILE A 167 25.74 0.23 -0.48
N ALA A 168 26.62 1.19 -0.71
CA ALA A 168 26.50 2.52 -0.11
C ALA A 168 25.50 3.56 -0.69
N PRO A 169 24.53 3.32 -1.61
CA PRO A 169 23.81 4.47 -2.15
C PRO A 169 22.56 4.91 -1.38
N VAL A 170 21.98 4.09 -0.49
CA VAL A 170 20.69 4.42 0.14
C VAL A 170 20.83 4.51 1.64
N ARG A 171 20.55 5.71 2.15
CA ARG A 171 20.39 5.98 3.57
C ARG A 171 18.91 5.89 3.91
N PHE A 172 18.59 5.43 5.11
CA PHE A 172 17.22 5.23 5.56
C PHE A 172 17.00 6.03 6.86
N ILE A 173 15.81 6.60 6.99
CA ILE A 173 15.32 7.19 8.25
C ILE A 173 13.91 6.65 8.49
N ASP A 174 13.64 6.16 9.70
CA ASP A 174 12.28 5.74 10.06
C ASP A 174 11.34 6.96 10.08
N PHE A 175 10.12 6.79 9.56
CA PHE A 175 9.14 7.87 9.47
C PHE A 175 8.93 8.60 10.80
N ARG A 176 8.89 7.90 11.94
CA ARG A 176 8.70 8.56 13.24
C ARG A 176 9.86 9.47 13.62
N VAL A 177 11.11 9.06 13.31
CA VAL A 177 12.31 9.89 13.54
C VAL A 177 12.24 11.12 12.65
N PHE A 178 11.91 10.91 11.37
CA PHE A 178 11.76 12.02 10.43
C PHE A 178 10.68 13.00 10.89
N VAL A 179 9.49 12.53 11.28
CA VAL A 179 8.39 13.39 11.78
C VAL A 179 8.83 14.15 13.03
N SER A 180 9.46 13.48 14.00
CA SER A 180 9.92 14.12 15.24
C SER A 180 10.88 15.26 14.96
N MET A 181 11.89 15.01 14.11
CA MET A 181 12.89 15.99 13.72
C MET A 181 12.33 17.09 12.82
N TRP A 182 11.58 16.73 11.77
CA TRP A 182 11.12 17.65 10.74
C TRP A 182 9.96 18.52 11.19
N CYS A 183 9.03 17.96 11.97
CA CYS A 183 7.88 18.71 12.47
C CYS A 183 8.13 19.34 13.85
N GLU A 184 9.33 19.16 14.42
CA GLU A 184 9.71 19.65 15.76
C GLU A 184 8.72 19.21 16.85
N VAL A 185 8.32 17.94 16.79
CA VAL A 185 7.29 17.38 17.68
C VAL A 185 7.81 16.18 18.43
N ASN A 186 7.48 16.08 19.72
CA ASN A 186 7.75 14.87 20.46
C ASN A 186 6.68 13.81 20.14
N ILE A 187 7.03 12.89 19.24
CA ILE A 187 6.14 11.83 18.78
C ILE A 187 5.70 10.89 19.93
N ASN A 188 6.48 10.79 21.02
CA ASN A 188 6.12 9.99 22.19
C ASN A 188 4.96 10.58 22.98
N LEU A 189 4.65 11.87 22.82
CA LEU A 189 3.47 12.49 23.43
C LEU A 189 2.18 12.08 22.73
N ILE A 190 2.23 11.72 21.45
CA ILE A 190 1.06 11.33 20.66
C ILE A 190 0.52 9.98 21.14
N CYS A 191 1.40 9.09 21.59
CA CYS A 191 1.05 7.74 22.00
C CYS A 191 0.75 7.60 23.50
N SER A 192 0.95 8.62 24.35
CA SER A 192 1.03 8.41 25.81
C SER A 192 -0.23 8.65 26.66
N GLU A 193 -1.34 9.22 26.14
CA GLU A 193 -2.75 9.14 26.62
C GLU A 193 -3.57 10.37 26.15
N ASP A 194 -4.89 10.18 26.02
CA ASP A 194 -5.96 11.12 25.61
C ASP A 194 -5.56 12.25 24.64
N LEU A 195 -5.59 11.92 23.34
CA LEU A 195 -5.39 12.84 22.20
C LEU A 195 -6.16 14.17 22.34
N SER A 196 -7.31 14.16 23.04
CA SER A 196 -8.12 15.35 23.31
C SER A 196 -7.40 16.41 24.14
N LYS A 197 -6.39 16.04 24.94
CA LYS A 197 -5.56 16.96 25.74
C LYS A 197 -4.38 17.56 24.97
N HIS A 198 -4.14 17.09 23.74
CA HIS A 198 -3.00 17.46 22.91
C HIS A 198 -3.42 18.09 21.57
N SER A 199 -4.49 18.90 21.58
CA SER A 199 -5.02 19.57 20.38
C SER A 199 -3.97 20.40 19.62
N SER A 200 -3.05 21.04 20.33
CA SER A 200 -1.93 21.78 19.73
C SER A 200 -0.96 20.88 18.97
N LEU A 201 -0.62 19.71 19.51
CA LEU A 201 0.27 18.74 18.87
C LEU A 201 -0.35 18.15 17.60
N ILE A 202 -1.63 17.79 17.66
CA ILE A 202 -2.39 17.29 16.51
C ILE A 202 -2.44 18.34 15.40
N GLU A 203 -2.68 19.59 15.77
CA GLU A 203 -2.70 20.70 14.80
C GLU A 203 -1.31 20.94 14.19
N SER A 204 -0.22 20.89 14.98
CA SER A 204 1.15 20.96 14.45
C SER A 204 1.46 19.84 13.46
N LEU A 205 1.07 18.60 13.76
CA LEU A 205 1.24 17.46 12.85
C LEU A 205 0.41 17.58 11.59
N ARG A 206 -0.81 18.11 11.70
CA ARG A 206 -1.69 18.37 10.57
C ARG A 206 -1.10 19.46 9.67
N GLN A 207 -0.57 20.54 10.24
CA GLN A 207 0.11 21.60 9.50
C GLN A 207 1.37 21.08 8.81
N CYS A 208 2.18 20.28 9.52
CA CYS A 208 3.35 19.64 8.95
C CYS A 208 2.99 18.70 7.79
N GLY A 209 1.94 17.90 7.93
CA GLY A 209 1.40 17.05 6.87
C GLY A 209 0.85 17.85 5.68
N SER A 210 0.17 18.96 5.94
CA SER A 210 -0.32 19.86 4.89
C SER A 210 0.83 20.49 4.11
N LEU A 211 1.94 20.82 4.78
CA LEU A 211 3.16 21.26 4.13
C LEU A 211 3.73 20.13 3.28
N LEU A 212 4.11 18.98 3.86
CA LEU A 212 4.75 17.86 3.17
C LEU A 212 3.94 17.26 2.02
N SER A 213 2.61 17.35 2.09
CA SER A 213 1.73 16.91 1.02
C SER A 213 1.74 17.84 -0.19
N GLY A 214 2.20 19.09 -0.07
CA GLY A 214 2.19 20.06 -1.16
C GLY A 214 0.85 20.76 -1.36
N LEU A 215 -0.09 20.68 -0.41
CA LEU A 215 -1.40 21.34 -0.52
C LEU A 215 -1.29 22.87 -0.70
N ASN A 216 -0.22 23.46 -0.17
CA ASN A 216 0.08 24.89 -0.30
C ASN A 216 1.11 25.19 -1.42
N GLY A 217 1.44 24.20 -2.25
CA GLY A 217 2.45 24.29 -3.29
C GLY A 217 3.88 24.01 -2.80
N ASN A 218 4.83 24.10 -3.74
CA ASN A 218 6.26 23.90 -3.46
C ASN A 218 6.85 25.07 -2.67
N VAL A 219 7.82 24.77 -1.82
CA VAL A 219 8.57 25.77 -1.04
C VAL A 219 10.02 25.74 -1.49
N LYS A 220 10.50 26.85 -2.07
CA LYS A 220 11.83 26.95 -2.67
C LYS A 220 12.94 26.44 -1.75
N ASN A 221 13.79 25.56 -2.26
CA ASN A 221 14.89 24.89 -1.57
C ASN A 221 14.50 24.04 -0.35
N CYS A 222 13.22 23.93 -0.01
CA CYS A 222 12.75 23.18 1.15
C CYS A 222 11.93 21.96 0.75
N LEU A 223 10.81 22.18 0.04
CA LEU A 223 9.88 21.12 -0.33
C LEU A 223 9.60 21.18 -1.82
N TYR A 224 9.78 20.04 -2.48
CA TYR A 224 9.26 19.78 -3.80
C TYR A 224 8.29 18.60 -3.74
N ALA A 225 6.99 18.89 -3.83
CA ALA A 225 5.93 17.91 -3.91
C ALA A 225 5.59 17.65 -5.38
N SER A 226 5.93 16.46 -5.88
CA SER A 226 5.71 16.11 -7.29
C SER A 226 4.20 15.94 -7.56
N GLU A 227 3.69 16.69 -8.54
CA GLU A 227 2.32 16.53 -9.09
C GLU A 227 2.25 15.44 -10.17
N GLU A 228 3.41 15.01 -10.67
CA GLU A 228 3.50 13.95 -11.68
C GLU A 228 2.99 12.63 -11.12
N ASP A 229 2.18 11.93 -11.91
CA ASP A 229 1.67 10.61 -11.59
C ASP A 229 1.64 9.69 -12.81
N CYS A 230 1.24 8.45 -12.57
CA CYS A 230 1.19 7.36 -13.52
C CYS A 230 0.25 7.60 -14.73
N ARG A 231 -0.64 8.61 -14.69
CA ARG A 231 -1.46 9.01 -15.85
C ARG A 231 -0.62 9.70 -16.90
N MET A 232 0.28 10.59 -16.47
CA MET A 232 1.01 11.49 -17.35
C MET A 232 2.47 11.09 -17.54
N THR A 233 3.06 10.34 -16.62
CA THR A 233 4.51 10.10 -16.64
C THR A 233 4.88 8.65 -16.38
N VAL A 234 5.82 8.17 -17.20
CA VAL A 234 6.60 6.96 -16.99
C VAL A 234 8.04 7.39 -16.74
N TRP A 235 8.56 7.07 -15.56
CA TRP A 235 9.91 7.39 -15.14
C TRP A 235 10.92 6.38 -15.69
N THR A 236 11.99 6.91 -16.28
CA THR A 236 13.12 6.15 -16.83
C THR A 236 14.43 6.65 -16.22
N TYR A 237 15.53 5.90 -16.39
CA TYR A 237 16.85 6.33 -15.93
C TYR A 237 17.93 6.02 -16.96
N GLN A 238 18.63 7.06 -17.42
CA GLN A 238 19.77 7.00 -18.34
C GLN A 238 19.48 6.25 -19.66
N LYS A 239 18.23 6.28 -20.11
CA LYS A 239 17.84 5.81 -21.45
C LYS A 239 17.95 6.98 -22.44
N ASP A 240 19.05 7.01 -23.20
CA ASP A 240 19.30 8.09 -24.16
C ASP A 240 18.16 8.21 -25.16
N GLY A 241 17.71 9.44 -25.41
CA GLY A 241 16.66 9.73 -26.39
C GLY A 241 15.23 9.42 -25.92
N GLU A 242 15.02 8.89 -24.72
CA GLU A 242 13.67 8.63 -24.19
C GLU A 242 13.09 9.79 -23.35
N ASP A 243 13.91 10.75 -22.94
CA ASP A 243 13.42 11.87 -22.14
C ASP A 243 12.52 12.81 -22.96
N GLY A 244 11.27 12.97 -22.53
CA GLY A 244 10.27 13.83 -23.15
C GLY A 244 9.46 13.20 -24.29
N ILE A 245 9.78 11.97 -24.72
CA ILE A 245 9.02 11.28 -25.77
C ILE A 245 7.67 10.77 -25.26
N LEU A 246 6.75 10.48 -26.18
CA LEU A 246 5.48 9.84 -25.84
C LEU A 246 5.71 8.41 -25.36
N ASP A 247 4.99 8.01 -24.31
CA ASP A 247 4.94 6.61 -23.90
C ASP A 247 4.26 5.76 -24.99
N SER A 248 4.67 4.49 -25.10
CA SER A 248 4.13 3.55 -26.09
C SER A 248 2.62 3.34 -25.91
N PHE A 249 2.11 3.49 -24.69
CA PHE A 249 0.69 3.62 -24.43
C PHE A 249 0.25 5.09 -24.46
N GLN A 250 -0.62 5.41 -25.41
CA GLN A 250 -1.46 6.62 -25.37
C GLN A 250 -2.93 6.22 -25.27
N PRO A 251 -3.76 6.98 -24.53
CA PRO A 251 -5.20 6.77 -24.56
C PRO A 251 -5.73 7.11 -25.96
N ASP A 252 -6.42 6.14 -26.58
CA ASP A 252 -7.09 6.32 -27.87
C ASP A 252 -8.29 7.30 -27.76
N ASP A 253 -8.80 7.74 -28.90
CA ASP A 253 -9.89 8.74 -28.95
C ASP A 253 -11.19 8.23 -28.34
N GLU A 254 -11.45 6.92 -28.40
CA GLU A 254 -12.61 6.30 -27.79
C GLU A 254 -12.50 6.39 -26.26
N LEU A 255 -11.35 6.00 -25.70
CA LEU A 255 -11.05 6.05 -24.28
C LEU A 255 -11.05 7.49 -23.77
N LYS A 256 -10.46 8.43 -24.53
CA LYS A 256 -10.49 9.87 -24.25
C LYS A 256 -11.92 10.40 -24.14
N LYS A 257 -12.77 10.12 -25.13
CA LYS A 257 -14.18 10.57 -25.13
C LYS A 257 -14.98 9.90 -24.02
N LYS A 258 -14.86 8.58 -23.87
CA LYS A 258 -15.62 7.78 -22.89
C LYS A 258 -15.28 8.14 -21.45
N LYS A 259 -14.03 8.52 -21.18
CA LYS A 259 -13.51 8.76 -19.82
C LYS A 259 -13.12 10.20 -19.56
N ARG A 260 -13.35 11.12 -20.51
CA ARG A 260 -12.98 12.54 -20.43
C ARG A 260 -11.50 12.72 -20.07
N ILE A 261 -10.63 11.90 -20.67
CA ILE A 261 -9.18 11.97 -20.44
C ILE A 261 -8.59 13.10 -21.28
N THR A 262 -7.84 13.99 -20.63
CA THR A 262 -7.17 15.13 -21.25
C THR A 262 -5.65 15.06 -21.17
N PHE A 263 -5.09 14.10 -20.42
CA PHE A 263 -3.65 13.98 -20.21
C PHE A 263 -2.96 13.30 -21.40
N VAL A 264 -1.68 13.64 -21.59
CA VAL A 264 -0.75 12.99 -22.51
C VAL A 264 0.32 12.31 -21.69
N ARG A 265 0.66 11.08 -22.06
CA ARG A 265 1.62 10.28 -21.29
C ARG A 265 3.01 10.37 -21.90
N LYS A 266 4.03 10.68 -21.09
CA LYS A 266 5.41 10.85 -21.55
C LYS A 266 6.38 10.03 -20.74
N ARG A 267 7.51 9.70 -21.35
CA ARG A 267 8.67 9.12 -20.69
C ARG A 267 9.59 10.25 -20.22
N ARG A 268 10.08 10.16 -18.99
CA ARG A 268 10.85 11.25 -18.35
C ARG A 268 12.02 10.66 -17.59
N ASP A 269 13.20 11.25 -17.76
CA ASP A 269 14.38 10.82 -17.03
C ASP A 269 14.37 11.36 -15.60
N VAL A 270 14.49 10.46 -14.62
CA VAL A 270 14.47 10.78 -13.19
C VAL A 270 15.60 11.74 -12.81
N GLN A 271 16.82 11.48 -13.31
CA GLN A 271 17.99 12.28 -12.96
C GLN A 271 17.91 13.68 -13.58
N LYS A 272 17.44 13.81 -14.81
CA LYS A 272 17.23 15.12 -15.44
C LYS A 272 16.11 15.92 -14.77
N THR A 273 15.05 15.24 -14.34
CA THR A 273 13.86 15.92 -13.78
C THR A 273 14.06 16.32 -12.32
N PHE A 274 14.68 15.46 -11.52
CA PHE A 274 14.77 15.63 -10.06
C PHE A 274 16.20 15.71 -9.50
N GLY A 275 17.21 15.51 -10.35
CA GLY A 275 18.61 15.53 -9.95
C GLY A 275 19.20 16.95 -9.85
N PRO A 276 20.53 17.07 -9.62
CA PRO A 276 21.22 18.34 -9.46
C PRO A 276 20.95 19.33 -10.62
N GLY A 277 20.67 20.58 -10.28
CA GLY A 277 20.35 21.64 -11.26
C GLY A 277 18.85 21.85 -11.50
N SER A 278 17.99 20.93 -11.04
CA SER A 278 16.53 21.11 -11.03
C SER A 278 16.05 21.77 -9.71
N GLU A 279 14.83 22.32 -9.71
CA GLU A 279 14.18 22.83 -8.50
C GLU A 279 14.01 21.74 -7.44
N ALA A 280 13.56 20.55 -7.86
CA ALA A 280 13.47 19.39 -7.01
C ALA A 280 14.84 18.94 -6.48
N GLY A 281 15.90 19.10 -7.28
CA GLY A 281 17.26 18.78 -6.91
C GLY A 281 17.81 19.63 -5.77
N SER A 282 17.34 20.87 -5.61
CA SER A 282 17.76 21.76 -4.51
C SER A 282 16.90 21.59 -3.24
N ALA A 283 15.70 21.02 -3.34
CA ALA A 283 14.79 20.87 -2.20
C ALA A 283 15.32 19.88 -1.13
N SER A 284 15.18 20.26 0.15
CA SER A 284 15.45 19.38 1.30
C SER A 284 14.59 18.11 1.24
N VAL A 285 13.31 18.23 0.94
CA VAL A 285 12.36 17.11 0.83
C VAL A 285 11.80 17.04 -0.58
N LEU A 286 11.96 15.89 -1.22
CA LEU A 286 11.27 15.54 -2.46
C LEU A 286 10.17 14.53 -2.12
N ALA A 287 8.91 14.87 -2.40
CA ALA A 287 7.76 14.05 -2.05
C ALA A 287 7.01 13.56 -3.29
N PHE A 288 6.87 12.24 -3.44
CA PHE A 288 6.09 11.61 -4.50
C PHE A 288 4.67 11.26 -4.05
N GLY A 289 3.72 11.32 -4.99
CA GLY A 289 2.34 10.90 -4.74
C GLY A 289 2.26 9.39 -4.59
N SER A 290 2.70 8.67 -5.62
CA SER A 290 2.83 7.22 -5.61
C SER A 290 4.08 6.83 -6.39
N LEU A 291 4.64 5.67 -6.07
CA LEU A 291 5.68 5.03 -6.86
C LEU A 291 5.23 3.65 -7.37
N PHE A 292 3.93 3.44 -7.44
CA PHE A 292 3.35 2.16 -7.84
C PHE A 292 3.55 1.94 -9.34
N THR A 293 4.14 0.80 -9.68
CA THR A 293 4.28 0.36 -11.07
C THR A 293 3.76 -1.05 -11.25
N ALA A 294 3.14 -1.29 -12.40
CA ALA A 294 2.75 -2.60 -12.89
C ALA A 294 2.75 -2.59 -14.43
N PRO A 295 2.97 -3.75 -15.08
CA PRO A 295 2.85 -3.87 -16.52
C PRO A 295 1.47 -3.43 -17.03
N TYR A 296 1.46 -2.60 -18.07
CA TYR A 296 0.24 -2.06 -18.64
C TYR A 296 0.36 -1.83 -20.14
N LYS A 297 -0.42 -2.60 -20.94
CA LYS A 297 -0.53 -2.47 -22.40
C LYS A 297 0.84 -2.35 -23.13
N GLY A 298 1.83 -3.14 -22.72
CA GLY A 298 3.17 -3.15 -23.34
C GLY A 298 4.10 -2.02 -22.87
N SER A 299 3.75 -1.31 -21.80
CA SER A 299 4.61 -0.38 -21.06
C SER A 299 4.50 -0.68 -19.55
N GLU A 300 5.12 0.14 -18.73
CA GLU A 300 4.94 0.18 -17.27
C GLU A 300 3.94 1.26 -16.87
N SER A 301 3.25 1.10 -15.73
CA SER A 301 2.28 2.09 -15.26
C SER A 301 2.93 3.36 -14.70
N HIS A 302 4.14 3.30 -14.15
CA HIS A 302 4.79 4.52 -13.64
C HIS A 302 6.32 4.49 -13.65
N ILE A 303 6.95 3.37 -13.29
CA ILE A 303 8.41 3.25 -13.19
C ILE A 303 8.88 2.18 -14.17
N ASP A 304 9.72 2.56 -15.14
CA ASP A 304 10.32 1.67 -16.15
C ASP A 304 11.85 1.73 -16.05
N ILE A 305 12.35 1.23 -14.92
CA ILE A 305 13.77 1.19 -14.58
C ILE A 305 14.13 -0.23 -14.14
N HIS A 306 14.32 -1.10 -15.12
CA HIS A 306 14.62 -2.53 -14.92
C HIS A 306 16.11 -2.87 -15.05
N GLU A 307 16.89 -1.96 -15.63
CA GLU A 307 18.32 -2.10 -15.83
C GLU A 307 19.01 -0.74 -15.86
N SER A 308 20.30 -0.72 -15.54
CA SER A 308 21.15 0.45 -15.64
C SER A 308 22.59 0.02 -15.99
N PRO A 309 22.86 -0.40 -17.24
CA PRO A 309 24.16 -0.94 -17.62
C PRO A 309 25.31 0.07 -17.48
N ARG A 310 24.99 1.37 -17.49
CA ARG A 310 25.96 2.47 -17.34
C ARG A 310 26.27 2.84 -15.88
N ASP A 311 25.39 2.51 -14.95
CA ASP A 311 25.57 2.73 -13.51
C ASP A 311 25.55 1.39 -12.79
N ARG A 312 26.74 0.76 -12.67
CA ARG A 312 26.90 -0.56 -12.02
C ARG A 312 26.35 -0.60 -10.58
N ARG A 313 26.39 0.53 -9.88
CA ARG A 313 25.88 0.66 -8.51
C ARG A 313 24.35 0.57 -8.52
N ILE A 314 23.68 1.26 -9.44
CA ILE A 314 22.23 1.13 -9.62
C ILE A 314 21.85 -0.24 -10.17
N GLN A 315 22.60 -0.81 -11.10
CA GLN A 315 22.35 -2.17 -11.58
C GLN A 315 22.43 -3.21 -10.46
N SER A 316 23.43 -3.12 -9.58
CA SER A 316 23.56 -3.99 -8.41
C SER A 316 22.41 -3.78 -7.42
N LEU A 317 21.96 -2.53 -7.25
CA LEU A 317 20.80 -2.23 -6.41
C LEU A 317 19.53 -2.86 -6.97
N ILE A 318 19.25 -2.72 -8.27
CA ILE A 318 18.09 -3.32 -8.95
C ILE A 318 18.02 -4.83 -8.70
N GLN A 319 19.16 -5.52 -8.83
CA GLN A 319 19.25 -6.97 -8.55
C GLN A 319 18.93 -7.30 -7.07
N LYS A 320 19.39 -6.47 -6.13
CA LYS A 320 19.12 -6.69 -4.70
C LYS A 320 17.68 -6.39 -4.30
N ILE A 321 17.05 -5.38 -4.88
CA ILE A 321 15.66 -5.02 -4.57
C ILE A 321 14.64 -5.90 -5.31
N GLU A 322 15.05 -6.70 -6.31
CA GLU A 322 14.20 -7.73 -6.93
C GLU A 322 13.53 -8.57 -5.84
N PHE A 323 14.29 -8.95 -4.81
CA PHE A 323 13.81 -9.68 -3.66
C PHE A 323 14.34 -9.12 -2.33
N LEU A 324 13.42 -8.62 -1.50
CA LEU A 324 13.70 -8.21 -0.13
C LEU A 324 13.14 -9.27 0.82
N PRO A 325 13.99 -10.01 1.56
CA PRO A 325 13.51 -11.01 2.50
C PRO A 325 12.81 -10.37 3.70
N PHE A 326 11.89 -11.10 4.33
CA PHE A 326 11.40 -10.73 5.66
C PHE A 326 12.52 -10.86 6.69
N VAL A 327 12.38 -10.16 7.82
CA VAL A 327 13.34 -10.25 8.92
C VAL A 327 13.47 -11.69 9.46
N PRO A 328 14.63 -12.05 10.04
CA PRO A 328 14.89 -13.41 10.50
C PRO A 328 13.87 -13.95 11.50
N GLU A 329 13.28 -13.11 12.34
CA GLU A 329 12.22 -13.47 13.29
C GLU A 329 11.04 -14.11 12.57
N ILE A 330 10.51 -13.46 11.53
CA ILE A 330 9.39 -13.96 10.72
C ILE A 330 9.80 -15.23 9.97
N ILE A 331 10.95 -15.19 9.29
CA ILE A 331 11.42 -16.32 8.47
C ILE A 331 11.63 -17.57 9.32
N ASN A 332 12.31 -17.44 10.46
CA ASN A 332 12.60 -18.57 11.32
C ASN A 332 11.34 -19.14 11.95
N SER A 333 10.37 -18.31 12.32
CA SER A 333 9.09 -18.79 12.87
C SER A 333 8.23 -19.49 11.83
N GLY A 334 8.15 -18.99 10.59
CA GLY A 334 7.46 -19.69 9.51
C GLY A 334 8.12 -21.04 9.17
N LYS A 335 9.46 -21.08 9.11
CA LYS A 335 10.23 -22.34 8.99
C LYS A 335 9.93 -23.31 10.14
N LYS A 336 9.90 -22.80 11.37
CA LYS A 336 9.59 -23.59 12.57
C LYS A 336 8.19 -24.18 12.47
N PHE A 337 7.18 -23.42 12.03
CA PHE A 337 5.84 -23.95 11.82
C PHE A 337 5.83 -25.08 10.79
N ALA A 338 6.47 -24.89 9.63
CA ALA A 338 6.56 -25.92 8.60
C ALA A 338 7.25 -27.20 9.11
N LEU A 339 8.37 -27.07 9.83
CA LEU A 339 9.16 -28.21 10.31
C LEU A 339 8.55 -28.91 11.53
N GLN A 340 7.98 -28.14 12.47
CA GLN A 340 7.56 -28.63 13.78
C GLN A 340 6.04 -28.78 13.93
N THR A 341 5.23 -28.13 13.10
CA THR A 341 3.76 -28.28 13.14
C THR A 341 3.28 -29.20 12.02
N ILE A 342 3.68 -28.92 10.78
CA ILE A 342 3.28 -29.73 9.61
C ILE A 342 4.00 -31.09 9.62
N LYS A 343 5.32 -31.09 9.89
CA LYS A 343 6.16 -32.29 10.06
C LYS A 343 6.16 -33.28 8.87
N ALA A 344 5.81 -32.83 7.68
CA ALA A 344 5.74 -33.67 6.47
C ALA A 344 5.87 -32.82 5.19
N PRO A 345 6.22 -33.40 4.03
CA PRO A 345 6.06 -32.72 2.74
C PRO A 345 4.59 -32.31 2.56
N PHE A 346 4.37 -31.05 2.17
CA PHE A 346 3.04 -30.49 2.02
C PHE A 346 2.93 -29.63 0.76
N LEU A 347 1.70 -29.47 0.28
CA LEU A 347 1.30 -28.49 -0.74
C LEU A 347 0.89 -27.21 -0.02
N CYS A 348 1.30 -26.03 -0.50
CA CYS A 348 0.64 -24.79 -0.09
C CYS A 348 -0.42 -24.39 -1.12
N ALA A 349 -1.59 -24.00 -0.64
CA ALA A 349 -2.68 -23.41 -1.40
C ALA A 349 -2.93 -21.97 -0.91
N GLN A 350 -2.57 -20.97 -1.72
CA GLN A 350 -2.87 -19.57 -1.48
C GLN A 350 -4.13 -19.16 -2.27
N LEU A 351 -5.22 -18.89 -1.54
CA LEU A 351 -6.58 -18.76 -2.08
C LEU A 351 -7.20 -17.43 -1.70
N ARG A 352 -7.21 -16.47 -2.62
CA ARG A 352 -7.93 -15.19 -2.49
C ARG A 352 -9.35 -15.37 -2.98
N LEU A 353 -10.30 -15.17 -2.08
CA LEU A 353 -11.70 -15.50 -2.25
C LEU A 353 -12.63 -14.35 -1.85
N LEU A 354 -12.21 -13.40 -1.02
CA LEU A 354 -13.12 -12.32 -0.56
C LEU A 354 -12.87 -10.95 -1.21
N ASP A 355 -11.63 -10.63 -1.56
CA ASP A 355 -11.27 -9.27 -1.97
C ASP A 355 -11.52 -8.97 -3.47
N GLY A 356 -11.89 -7.73 -3.77
CA GLY A 356 -11.93 -7.17 -5.13
C GLY A 356 -12.65 -8.02 -6.18
N GLN A 357 -11.92 -8.36 -7.25
CA GLN A 357 -12.41 -9.19 -8.35
C GLN A 357 -12.37 -10.68 -8.01
N PHE A 358 -11.56 -11.11 -7.03
CA PHE A 358 -11.32 -12.52 -6.71
C PHE A 358 -12.59 -13.24 -6.22
N LYS A 359 -13.50 -12.52 -5.55
CA LYS A 359 -14.81 -13.03 -5.14
C LYS A 359 -15.67 -13.58 -6.28
N ASN A 360 -15.43 -13.14 -7.52
CA ASN A 360 -16.17 -13.60 -8.70
C ASN A 360 -15.51 -14.78 -9.41
N HIS A 361 -14.35 -15.26 -8.95
CA HIS A 361 -13.51 -16.23 -9.67
C HIS A 361 -13.22 -17.51 -8.88
N TRP A 362 -14.00 -17.81 -7.83
CA TRP A 362 -13.81 -19.00 -6.97
C TRP A 362 -13.66 -20.31 -7.76
N ARG A 363 -14.48 -20.50 -8.79
CA ARG A 363 -14.43 -21.73 -9.61
C ARG A 363 -13.07 -21.93 -10.25
N ALA A 364 -12.48 -20.87 -10.82
CA ALA A 364 -11.16 -20.94 -11.43
C ALA A 364 -10.07 -21.18 -10.38
N THR A 365 -10.15 -20.46 -9.25
CA THR A 365 -9.21 -20.62 -8.11
C THR A 365 -9.21 -22.05 -7.58
N PHE A 366 -10.39 -22.65 -7.35
CA PHE A 366 -10.48 -24.02 -6.86
C PHE A 366 -10.14 -25.08 -7.92
N GLN A 367 -10.39 -24.82 -9.20
CA GLN A 367 -10.07 -25.76 -10.27
C GLN A 367 -8.57 -26.08 -10.31
N ALA A 368 -7.71 -25.05 -10.23
CA ALA A 368 -6.25 -25.23 -10.22
C ALA A 368 -5.78 -26.05 -9.00
N LEU A 369 -6.37 -25.81 -7.82
CA LEU A 369 -6.07 -26.58 -6.63
C LEU A 369 -6.52 -28.04 -6.77
N LYS A 370 -7.73 -28.25 -7.28
CA LYS A 370 -8.30 -29.58 -7.49
C LYS A 370 -7.44 -30.43 -8.42
N GLU A 371 -7.07 -29.88 -9.58
CA GLU A 371 -6.20 -30.57 -10.54
C GLU A 371 -4.86 -30.97 -9.90
N LYS A 372 -4.27 -30.09 -9.10
CA LYS A 372 -3.01 -30.38 -8.41
C LYS A 372 -3.16 -31.48 -7.35
N LEU A 373 -4.25 -31.46 -6.58
CA LEU A 373 -4.52 -32.45 -5.54
C LEU A 373 -4.88 -33.82 -6.13
N ASP A 374 -5.66 -33.86 -7.21
CA ASP A 374 -6.00 -35.10 -7.91
C ASP A 374 -4.73 -35.80 -8.44
N LEU A 375 -3.80 -35.04 -9.04
CA LEU A 375 -2.50 -35.55 -9.48
C LEU A 375 -1.63 -36.09 -8.33
N LEU A 376 -1.66 -35.43 -7.16
CA LEU A 376 -0.92 -35.89 -5.97
C LEU A 376 -1.57 -37.13 -5.35
N LYS A 377 -2.89 -37.26 -5.43
CA LYS A 377 -3.66 -38.39 -4.89
C LYS A 377 -3.37 -39.68 -5.67
N GLU A 378 -3.15 -39.58 -6.97
CA GLU A 378 -2.79 -40.74 -7.82
C GLU A 378 -1.36 -41.23 -7.60
N LYS A 379 -0.42 -40.34 -7.26
CA LYS A 379 1.03 -40.63 -7.29
C LYS A 379 1.70 -40.69 -5.92
N GLY A 380 1.06 -40.15 -4.90
CA GLY A 380 1.68 -39.87 -3.60
C GLY A 380 1.08 -40.67 -2.45
N PRO A 381 1.78 -40.70 -1.30
CA PRO A 381 1.23 -41.25 -0.07
C PRO A 381 0.07 -40.38 0.45
N LEU A 382 -0.94 -41.03 1.01
CA LEU A 382 -2.05 -40.38 1.71
C LEU A 382 -1.82 -40.39 3.23
N PRO A 383 -2.35 -39.40 3.97
CA PRO A 383 -3.05 -38.21 3.48
C PRO A 383 -2.10 -37.17 2.87
N ILE A 384 -2.58 -36.39 1.90
CA ILE A 384 -1.87 -35.23 1.37
C ILE A 384 -1.97 -34.10 2.39
N HIS A 385 -0.82 -33.63 2.87
CA HIS A 385 -0.73 -32.47 3.73
C HIS A 385 -0.89 -31.19 2.91
N VAL A 386 -1.83 -30.32 3.30
CA VAL A 386 -2.10 -29.05 2.60
C VAL A 386 -2.09 -27.92 3.61
N PHE A 387 -1.21 -26.94 3.42
CA PHE A 387 -1.29 -25.66 4.14
C PHE A 387 -2.18 -24.71 3.35
N VAL A 388 -3.24 -24.19 3.98
CA VAL A 388 -4.24 -23.33 3.35
C VAL A 388 -4.03 -21.91 3.87
N MET A 389 -3.64 -21.02 2.96
CA MET A 389 -3.55 -19.58 3.18
C MET A 389 -4.71 -18.90 2.44
N THR A 390 -5.68 -18.36 3.16
CA THR A 390 -6.90 -17.84 2.54
C THR A 390 -7.50 -16.68 3.32
N ASP A 391 -8.10 -15.73 2.60
CA ASP A 391 -8.89 -14.66 3.21
C ASP A 391 -10.32 -15.09 3.55
N LEU A 392 -10.72 -16.35 3.25
CA LEU A 392 -12.02 -16.91 3.60
C LEU A 392 -11.99 -17.56 5.00
N PRO A 393 -12.72 -17.03 5.99
CA PRO A 393 -12.78 -17.61 7.33
C PRO A 393 -13.29 -19.05 7.32
N ARG A 394 -12.74 -19.89 8.19
CA ARG A 394 -13.07 -21.33 8.27
C ARG A 394 -14.57 -21.60 8.47
N ILE A 395 -15.27 -20.74 9.20
CA ILE A 395 -16.73 -20.83 9.40
C ILE A 395 -17.51 -20.79 8.08
N ASN A 396 -16.93 -20.18 7.04
CA ASN A 396 -17.54 -20.05 5.71
C ASN A 396 -17.08 -21.14 4.73
N TRP A 397 -16.38 -22.18 5.18
CA TRP A 397 -15.93 -23.25 4.30
C TRP A 397 -17.04 -24.24 3.94
N THR A 398 -18.11 -24.30 4.73
CA THR A 398 -19.25 -25.20 4.45
C THR A 398 -19.85 -24.93 3.06
N GLY A 399 -19.96 -25.98 2.25
CA GLY A 399 -20.49 -25.87 0.88
C GLY A 399 -19.47 -25.34 -0.14
N SER A 400 -18.22 -25.14 0.26
CA SER A 400 -17.10 -24.84 -0.63
C SER A 400 -16.18 -26.05 -0.80
N TYR A 401 -15.29 -26.00 -1.80
CA TYR A 401 -14.29 -27.05 -2.00
C TYR A 401 -13.35 -27.22 -0.79
N LEU A 402 -13.04 -26.16 -0.05
CA LEU A 402 -12.28 -26.25 1.20
C LEU A 402 -13.03 -27.04 2.27
N GLY A 403 -14.35 -26.91 2.32
CA GLY A 403 -15.21 -27.69 3.21
C GLY A 403 -15.23 -29.17 2.83
N ASP A 404 -15.18 -29.49 1.53
CA ASP A 404 -15.11 -30.87 1.06
C ASP A 404 -13.75 -31.50 1.40
N LEU A 405 -12.63 -30.78 1.18
CA LEU A 405 -11.30 -31.23 1.58
C LEU A 405 -11.19 -31.43 3.11
N ALA A 406 -11.83 -30.57 3.90
CA ALA A 406 -11.81 -30.67 5.36
C ALA A 406 -12.59 -31.88 5.89
N LYS A 407 -13.56 -32.41 5.12
CA LYS A 407 -14.35 -33.59 5.48
C LYS A 407 -13.67 -34.91 5.11
N ASP A 408 -12.86 -34.92 4.04
CA ASP A 408 -12.13 -36.11 3.59
C ASP A 408 -10.76 -36.22 4.29
N SER A 409 -10.78 -36.50 5.60
CA SER A 409 -9.56 -36.57 6.42
C SER A 409 -8.63 -37.74 6.08
N ASP A 410 -9.16 -38.76 5.40
CA ASP A 410 -8.39 -39.93 4.97
C ASP A 410 -7.50 -39.58 3.76
N ALA A 411 -7.98 -38.71 2.88
CA ALA A 411 -7.21 -38.24 1.73
C ALA A 411 -6.41 -36.96 2.02
N PHE A 412 -6.88 -36.07 2.90
CA PHE A 412 -6.29 -34.75 3.11
C PHE A 412 -6.13 -34.39 4.58
N LYS A 413 -4.99 -33.77 4.90
CA LYS A 413 -4.75 -33.16 6.21
C LYS A 413 -4.45 -31.68 6.03
N LEU A 414 -5.40 -30.84 6.45
CA LEU A 414 -5.33 -29.40 6.28
C LEU A 414 -4.64 -28.72 7.49
N PHE A 415 -3.75 -27.78 7.20
CA PHE A 415 -3.11 -26.90 8.17
C PHE A 415 -3.44 -25.45 7.84
N ILE A 416 -3.65 -24.65 8.88
CA ILE A 416 -3.95 -23.21 8.81
C ILE A 416 -3.14 -22.56 9.92
N LEU A 417 -2.74 -21.31 9.73
CA LEU A 417 -2.14 -20.48 10.77
C LEU A 417 -3.14 -19.38 11.15
N GLY A 418 -3.39 -19.19 12.45
CA GLY A 418 -4.27 -18.14 12.96
C GLY A 418 -3.49 -17.02 13.64
N ALA A 419 -4.06 -15.81 13.67
CA ALA A 419 -3.45 -14.66 14.35
C ALA A 419 -3.22 -14.91 15.86
N GLU A 420 -4.10 -15.68 16.49
CA GLU A 420 -4.04 -16.03 17.91
C GLU A 420 -3.16 -17.25 18.20
N ASP A 421 -2.56 -17.88 17.18
CA ASP A 421 -1.65 -19.00 17.41
C ASP A 421 -0.42 -18.51 18.15
N LYS A 422 -0.03 -19.22 19.21
CA LYS A 422 1.09 -18.84 20.08
C LYS A 422 2.39 -18.51 19.30
N ILE A 423 2.66 -19.24 18.23
CA ILE A 423 3.86 -18.98 17.41
C ILE A 423 3.81 -17.62 16.72
N VAL A 424 2.62 -17.13 16.35
CA VAL A 424 2.41 -15.81 15.74
C VAL A 424 2.58 -14.74 16.81
N THR A 425 1.91 -14.89 17.96
CA THR A 425 2.02 -13.93 19.07
C THR A 425 3.46 -13.82 19.60
N ASP A 426 4.12 -14.95 19.86
CA ASP A 426 5.52 -15.00 20.33
C ASP A 426 6.47 -14.33 19.32
N THR A 427 6.20 -14.46 18.01
CA THR A 427 7.03 -13.84 16.98
C THR A 427 6.79 -12.33 16.91
N ALA A 428 5.55 -11.89 17.06
CA ALA A 428 5.21 -10.47 17.07
C ALA A 428 5.81 -9.76 18.30
N GLU A 429 5.79 -10.39 19.47
CA GLU A 429 6.48 -9.90 20.68
C GLU A 429 8.00 -9.79 20.47
N LYS A 430 8.58 -10.79 19.80
CA LYS A 430 10.01 -10.78 19.48
C LYS A 430 10.36 -9.60 18.56
N LEU A 431 9.55 -9.33 17.53
CA LEU A 431 9.76 -8.20 16.61
C LEU A 431 9.77 -6.86 17.34
N VAL A 432 8.85 -6.67 18.29
CA VAL A 432 8.80 -5.44 19.11
C VAL A 432 10.08 -5.28 19.93
N SER A 433 10.64 -6.38 20.44
CA SER A 433 11.83 -6.35 21.32
C SER A 433 13.19 -6.31 20.59
N THR A 434 13.28 -6.75 19.32
CA THR A 434 14.55 -6.82 18.57
C THR A 434 14.65 -5.87 17.36
N GLY A 435 13.56 -5.20 16.97
CA GLY A 435 13.42 -4.45 15.71
C GLY A 435 13.98 -3.01 15.68
N GLN A 436 13.61 -2.25 14.64
CA GLN A 436 13.92 -0.82 14.55
C GLN A 436 13.25 -0.01 15.65
N ASN A 437 12.20 -0.52 16.30
CA ASN A 437 11.64 0.08 17.51
C ASN A 437 12.70 0.29 18.60
N ALA A 438 13.57 -0.69 18.87
CA ALA A 438 14.65 -0.53 19.85
C ALA A 438 15.72 0.51 19.40
N LYS A 439 15.99 0.60 18.09
CA LYS A 439 16.88 1.64 17.52
C LYS A 439 16.25 3.03 17.57
N PHE A 440 14.96 3.13 17.27
CA PHE A 440 14.13 4.32 17.36
C PHE A 440 14.10 4.82 18.81
N GLU A 441 13.83 3.95 19.77
CA GLU A 441 13.87 4.27 21.20
C GLU A 441 15.24 4.82 21.62
N SER A 442 16.34 4.17 21.19
CA SER A 442 17.69 4.67 21.46
C SER A 442 17.97 6.06 20.87
N LEU A 443 17.48 6.34 19.67
CA LEU A 443 17.66 7.63 18.98
C LEU A 443 16.80 8.74 19.57
N VAL A 444 15.54 8.45 19.90
CA VAL A 444 14.61 9.42 20.49
C VAL A 444 14.99 9.73 21.93
N ASN A 445 15.44 8.74 22.71
CA ASN A 445 15.93 8.94 24.07
C ASN A 445 17.18 9.85 24.11
N LYS A 446 18.02 9.80 23.07
CA LYS A 446 19.15 10.74 22.91
C LYS A 446 18.71 12.17 22.59
N LEU A 447 17.57 12.35 21.92
CA LEU A 447 17.06 13.67 21.51
C LEU A 447 16.28 14.37 22.62
N ASP A 448 15.58 13.63 23.48
CA ASP A 448 14.57 14.20 24.39
C ASP A 448 14.92 14.09 25.89
N GLY A 449 15.95 13.32 26.27
CA GLY A 449 16.44 13.24 27.65
C GLY A 449 15.43 12.74 28.68
N ARG A 450 14.27 12.23 28.27
CA ARG A 450 13.22 11.65 29.12
C ARG A 450 12.68 10.35 28.53
N GLU A 451 12.56 9.34 29.38
CA GLU A 451 11.93 8.05 29.06
C GLU A 451 10.40 8.19 29.01
N LYS A 452 9.82 8.36 27.82
CA LYS A 452 8.40 8.11 27.61
C LYS A 452 8.22 7.15 26.44
N HIS A 453 7.71 5.97 26.75
CA HIS A 453 7.66 4.83 25.85
C HIS A 453 6.33 4.80 25.07
N CYS A 454 6.40 4.75 23.74
CA CYS A 454 5.30 4.26 22.93
C CYS A 454 5.30 2.73 22.95
N ASN A 455 4.84 2.12 24.04
CA ASN A 455 4.64 0.68 24.03
C ASN A 455 3.44 0.36 23.12
N PRO A 456 3.61 -0.54 22.13
CA PRO A 456 2.50 -0.96 21.28
C PRO A 456 1.35 -1.49 22.14
N GLN A 457 0.12 -1.06 21.86
CA GLN A 457 -1.08 -1.56 22.56
C GLN A 457 -1.53 -2.90 21.97
N SER A 458 -1.23 -3.11 20.69
CA SER A 458 -1.44 -4.37 19.97
C SER A 458 -0.12 -4.82 19.35
N LEU A 459 0.09 -6.12 19.33
CA LEU A 459 1.19 -6.72 18.58
C LEU A 459 1.03 -6.44 17.08
N PRO A 460 2.14 -6.28 16.32
CA PRO A 460 2.07 -6.10 14.87
C PRO A 460 1.38 -7.32 14.23
N ASP A 461 0.47 -7.07 13.28
CA ASP A 461 -0.12 -8.15 12.49
C ASP A 461 0.93 -8.69 11.51
N ILE A 462 1.47 -9.86 11.85
CA ILE A 462 2.51 -10.53 11.07
C ILE A 462 2.03 -11.83 10.44
N LEU A 463 0.73 -12.15 10.57
CA LEU A 463 0.18 -13.42 10.12
C LEU A 463 0.49 -13.65 8.63
N LEU A 464 0.20 -12.64 7.80
CA LEU A 464 0.46 -12.66 6.36
C LEU A 464 1.92 -13.08 6.04
N PHE A 465 2.90 -12.43 6.68
CA PHE A 465 4.32 -12.67 6.40
C PHE A 465 4.77 -14.07 6.84
N MET A 466 4.20 -14.57 7.94
CA MET A 466 4.44 -15.93 8.40
C MET A 466 3.80 -16.96 7.47
N GLU A 467 2.56 -16.74 7.01
CA GLU A 467 1.88 -17.62 6.05
C GLU A 467 2.65 -17.69 4.72
N GLU A 468 3.10 -16.56 4.18
CA GLU A 468 3.95 -16.52 2.97
C GLU A 468 5.24 -17.33 3.17
N THR A 469 5.88 -17.19 4.34
CA THR A 469 7.06 -17.97 4.70
C THR A 469 6.75 -19.47 4.75
N VAL A 470 5.68 -19.89 5.41
CA VAL A 470 5.26 -21.30 5.45
C VAL A 470 4.99 -21.82 4.03
N CYS A 471 4.30 -21.06 3.20
CA CYS A 471 4.05 -21.43 1.81
C CYS A 471 5.31 -21.56 0.97
N SER A 472 6.34 -20.74 1.23
CA SER A 472 7.65 -20.88 0.59
C SER A 472 8.33 -22.22 0.91
N CYS A 473 7.98 -22.86 2.04
CA CYS A 473 8.50 -24.15 2.49
C CYS A 473 7.82 -25.38 1.84
N ALA A 474 6.73 -25.20 1.09
CA ALA A 474 5.93 -26.30 0.59
C ALA A 474 6.69 -27.15 -0.45
N ARG A 475 6.95 -28.42 -0.12
CA ARG A 475 7.75 -29.34 -0.95
C ARG A 475 6.95 -30.11 -2.02
N LEU A 476 5.64 -30.30 -1.83
CA LEU A 476 4.77 -30.94 -2.84
C LEU A 476 4.33 -29.96 -3.93
N GLY A 477 4.65 -28.67 -3.77
CA GLY A 477 4.38 -27.61 -4.72
C GLY A 477 3.65 -26.43 -4.09
N PHE A 478 3.24 -25.51 -4.95
CA PHE A 478 2.50 -24.30 -4.60
C PHE A 478 1.37 -24.10 -5.61
N VAL A 479 0.19 -23.73 -5.12
CA VAL A 479 -0.94 -23.27 -5.94
C VAL A 479 -1.34 -21.90 -5.43
N GLY A 480 -1.12 -20.87 -6.25
CA GLY A 480 -1.50 -19.49 -5.95
C GLY A 480 -2.72 -19.04 -6.75
N THR A 481 -3.44 -18.06 -6.22
CA THR A 481 -4.55 -17.44 -6.97
C THR A 481 -3.98 -16.58 -8.10
N ALA A 482 -4.41 -16.82 -9.34
CA ALA A 482 -3.95 -16.06 -10.49
C ALA A 482 -4.21 -14.55 -10.32
N GLY A 483 -3.18 -13.73 -10.56
CA GLY A 483 -3.22 -12.27 -10.40
C GLY A 483 -3.15 -11.78 -8.93
N SER A 484 -2.91 -12.67 -7.97
CA SER A 484 -2.65 -12.30 -6.58
C SER A 484 -1.18 -11.92 -6.41
N THR A 485 -0.91 -10.69 -5.99
CA THR A 485 0.44 -10.23 -5.66
C THR A 485 1.08 -10.99 -4.48
N ILE A 486 0.25 -11.57 -3.60
CA ILE A 486 0.71 -12.46 -2.52
C ILE A 486 1.27 -13.76 -3.12
N ALA A 487 0.64 -14.29 -4.17
CA ALA A 487 1.15 -15.49 -4.85
C ALA A 487 2.50 -15.22 -5.53
N GLU A 488 2.63 -14.07 -6.19
CA GLU A 488 3.88 -13.61 -6.79
C GLU A 488 5.00 -13.46 -5.73
N SER A 489 4.67 -12.92 -4.55
CA SER A 489 5.60 -12.83 -3.42
C SER A 489 6.10 -14.21 -2.97
N ILE A 490 5.21 -15.17 -2.78
CA ILE A 490 5.56 -16.55 -2.42
C ILE A 490 6.43 -17.21 -3.49
N GLU A 491 6.10 -17.04 -4.78
CA GLU A 491 6.92 -17.54 -5.89
C GLU A 491 8.33 -16.94 -5.86
N SER A 492 8.44 -15.64 -5.60
CA SER A 492 9.74 -14.97 -5.43
C SER A 492 10.52 -15.54 -4.23
N MET A 493 9.88 -15.78 -3.09
CA MET A 493 10.53 -16.42 -1.93
C MET A 493 11.03 -17.84 -2.26
N ARG A 494 10.26 -18.60 -3.05
CA ARG A 494 10.64 -19.95 -3.50
C ARG A 494 11.82 -19.91 -4.48
N LYS A 495 11.81 -18.98 -5.45
CA LYS A 495 12.91 -18.76 -6.41
C LYS A 495 14.22 -18.42 -5.71
N ASN A 496 14.14 -17.71 -4.58
CA ASN A 496 15.28 -17.31 -3.75
C ASN A 496 15.59 -18.31 -2.61
N SER A 497 15.03 -19.51 -2.65
CA SER A 497 15.34 -20.60 -1.71
C SER A 497 15.20 -20.22 -0.23
N ILE A 498 14.23 -19.36 0.13
CA ILE A 498 14.05 -18.92 1.52
C ILE A 498 13.92 -20.09 2.49
N CYS A 499 13.18 -21.14 2.09
CA CYS A 499 12.89 -22.29 2.93
C CYS A 499 13.30 -23.65 2.33
N LEU A 500 13.90 -23.65 1.14
CA LEU A 500 14.52 -24.87 0.63
C LEU A 500 15.76 -25.18 1.49
N PRO A 501 16.03 -26.48 1.77
CA PRO A 501 17.15 -26.89 2.61
C PRO A 501 18.51 -26.47 2.05
#